data_AF-A0A1Z3NCY8-F1
#
_entry.id   AF-A0A1Z3NCY8-F1
#
_cell.length_a   1.000
_cell.length_b   1.000
_cell.length_c   1.000
_cell.angle_alpha   90.00
_cell.angle_beta   90.00
_cell.angle_gamma   90.00
#
_symmetry.space_group_name_H-M   'P 1'
#
loop_
_entity.id
_entity.type
_entity.pdbx_description
1 polymer ?
#
loop_
_entity_poly.entity_id
_entity_poly.type
_entity_poly.pdbx_seq_one_letter_code
_entity_poly.pdbx_strand_id
1 'polypeptide(L)'
;MTPNLNSSDNLFVANLQSVSLEKLVKSKLEVLFAQQKEAQVELNGLYNVVLEQVEKPLLELALRAYNGNQVKTAQMLGINRNTLKKKIDNYKIRVKKMN
;
A
#
# COMPACT_ATOMS: atom_id res chain seq x y z
N MET A 1 -23.78 -14.86 20.59
CA MET A 1 -24.08 -13.41 20.58
C MET A 1 -22.78 -12.65 20.79
N THR A 2 -22.32 -11.95 19.74
CA THR A 2 -21.32 -10.86 19.66
C THR A 2 -20.67 -10.91 18.27
N PRO A 3 -20.29 -9.79 17.66
CA PRO A 3 -20.98 -8.51 17.54
C PRO A 3 -21.25 -8.17 16.05
N ASN A 4 -22.20 -7.26 15.83
CA ASN A 4 -22.52 -6.65 14.55
C ASN A 4 -21.27 -5.97 13.93
N LEU A 5 -20.76 -6.51 12.81
CA LEU A 5 -19.76 -5.82 11.98
C LEU A 5 -20.48 -4.85 11.02
N ASN A 6 -20.26 -3.56 11.26
CA ASN A 6 -20.80 -2.39 10.57
C ASN A 6 -21.06 -2.59 9.07
N SER A 7 -22.30 -2.32 8.64
CA SER A 7 -22.71 -2.29 7.21
C SER A 7 -21.83 -1.39 6.33
N SER A 8 -21.16 -0.37 6.91
CA SER A 8 -20.24 0.55 6.23
C SER A 8 -18.94 -0.11 5.77
N ASP A 9 -18.36 -1.00 6.58
CA ASP A 9 -17.12 -1.71 6.23
C ASP A 9 -17.38 -2.68 5.07
N ASN A 10 -18.55 -3.34 5.09
CA ASN A 10 -18.99 -4.21 4.01
C ASN A 10 -19.23 -3.42 2.70
N LEU A 11 -19.79 -2.21 2.78
CA LEU A 11 -20.00 -1.36 1.60
C LEU A 11 -18.67 -0.89 0.98
N PHE A 12 -17.69 -0.55 1.83
CA PHE A 12 -16.37 -0.14 1.38
C PHE A 12 -15.62 -1.30 0.71
N VAL A 13 -15.64 -2.50 1.31
CA VAL A 13 -15.02 -3.70 0.73
C VAL A 13 -15.71 -4.12 -0.57
N ALA A 14 -17.05 -4.08 -0.64
CA ALA A 14 -17.79 -4.36 -1.87
C ALA A 14 -17.44 -3.37 -2.99
N ASN A 15 -17.28 -2.08 -2.67
CA ASN A 15 -16.85 -1.07 -3.63
C ASN A 15 -15.41 -1.34 -4.12
N LEU A 16 -14.49 -1.73 -3.23
CA LEU A 16 -13.11 -2.10 -3.59
C LEU A 16 -13.00 -3.32 -4.51
N GLN A 17 -13.97 -4.25 -4.49
CA GLN A 17 -13.99 -5.39 -5.42
C GLN A 17 -14.29 -4.96 -6.87
N SER A 18 -14.99 -3.85 -7.06
CA SER A 18 -15.41 -3.35 -8.39
C SER A 18 -14.53 -2.22 -8.93
N VAL A 19 -13.73 -1.57 -8.08
CA VAL A 19 -12.93 -0.41 -8.43
C VAL A 19 -11.45 -0.80 -8.58
N SER A 20 -10.83 -0.44 -9.69
CA SER A 20 -9.41 -0.67 -9.91
C SER A 20 -8.53 0.19 -9.00
N LEU A 21 -7.33 -0.31 -8.66
CA LEU A 21 -6.32 0.47 -7.94
C LEU A 21 -6.00 1.79 -8.66
N GLU A 22 -5.92 1.76 -10.00
CA GLU A 22 -5.70 2.94 -10.83
C GLU A 22 -6.75 4.03 -10.57
N LYS A 23 -8.03 3.64 -10.53
CA LYS A 23 -9.13 4.58 -10.26
C LYS A 23 -9.07 5.15 -8.85
N LEU A 24 -8.73 4.33 -7.86
CA LEU A 24 -8.56 4.80 -6.47
C LEU A 24 -7.41 5.82 -6.35
N VAL A 25 -6.26 5.51 -6.96
CA VAL A 25 -5.10 6.41 -6.97
C VAL A 25 -5.45 7.72 -7.67
N LYS A 26 -6.07 7.65 -8.85
CA LYS A 26 -6.49 8.84 -9.61
C LYS A 26 -7.41 9.73 -8.78
N SER A 27 -8.49 9.18 -8.23
CA SER A 27 -9.44 9.96 -7.42
C SER A 27 -8.78 10.58 -6.19
N LYS A 28 -7.84 9.88 -5.54
CA LYS A 28 -7.11 10.43 -4.40
C LYS A 28 -6.19 11.59 -4.80
N LEU A 29 -5.49 11.47 -5.92
CA LEU A 29 -4.59 12.51 -6.43
C LEU A 29 -5.35 13.74 -6.94
N GLU A 30 -6.52 13.57 -7.56
CA GLU A 30 -7.39 14.68 -7.97
C GLU A 30 -7.79 15.53 -6.76
N VAL A 31 -8.21 14.89 -5.66
CA VAL A 31 -8.52 15.58 -4.40
C VAL A 31 -7.30 16.30 -3.84
N LEU A 32 -6.13 15.63 -3.84
CA LEU A 32 -4.89 16.23 -3.35
C LEU A 32 -4.50 17.49 -4.14
N PHE A 33 -4.59 17.46 -5.47
CA PHE A 33 -4.24 18.61 -6.31
C PHE A 33 -5.26 19.76 -6.19
N ALA A 34 -6.54 19.45 -5.98
CA ALA A 34 -7.54 20.48 -5.68
C ALA A 34 -7.20 21.21 -4.37
N GLN A 35 -6.90 20.45 -3.31
CA GLN A 35 -6.52 21.00 -2.01
C GLN A 35 -5.21 21.81 -2.07
N GLN A 36 -4.23 21.32 -2.83
CA GLN A 36 -2.99 22.05 -3.06
C GLN A 36 -3.26 23.43 -3.67
N LYS A 37 -4.09 23.48 -4.72
CA LYS A 37 -4.41 24.71 -5.44
C LYS A 37 -5.12 25.72 -4.53
N GLU A 38 -6.05 25.26 -3.71
CA GLU A 38 -6.76 26.08 -2.73
C GLU A 38 -5.81 26.64 -1.65
N ALA A 39 -4.89 25.82 -1.16
CA ALA A 39 -3.93 26.21 -0.13
C ALA A 39 -2.73 27.03 -0.67
N GLN A 40 -2.58 27.16 -1.99
CA GLN A 40 -1.43 27.81 -2.65
C GLN A 40 -0.06 27.30 -2.17
N VAL A 41 0.06 25.98 -1.96
CA VAL A 41 1.30 25.33 -1.53
C VAL A 41 1.95 24.57 -2.68
N GLU A 42 3.27 24.49 -2.70
CA GLU A 42 4.00 23.65 -3.65
C GLU A 42 4.20 22.24 -3.10
N LEU A 43 3.95 21.23 -3.93
CA LEU A 43 4.21 19.83 -3.59
C LEU A 43 5.56 19.41 -4.16
N ASN A 44 6.57 19.29 -3.28
CA ASN A 44 7.89 18.80 -3.64
C ASN A 44 8.04 17.31 -3.34
N GLY A 45 8.56 16.54 -4.30
CA GLY A 45 8.87 15.11 -4.12
C GLY A 45 7.65 14.16 -4.10
N LEU A 46 6.50 14.60 -4.62
CA LEU A 46 5.25 13.81 -4.59
C LEU A 46 5.41 12.40 -5.19
N TYR A 47 6.23 12.23 -6.23
CA TYR A 47 6.50 10.92 -6.83
C TYR A 47 6.98 9.89 -5.80
N ASN A 48 7.98 10.25 -4.98
CA ASN A 48 8.53 9.36 -3.96
C ASN A 48 7.51 9.08 -2.85
N VAL A 49 6.71 10.08 -2.47
CA VAL A 49 5.65 9.95 -1.47
C VAL A 49 4.60 8.95 -1.94
N VAL A 50 4.14 9.07 -3.19
CA VAL A 50 3.15 8.15 -3.77
C VAL A 50 3.75 6.75 -3.91
N LEU A 51 4.98 6.65 -4.41
CA LEU A 51 5.65 5.36 -4.58
C LEU A 51 5.80 4.63 -3.23
N GLU A 52 6.21 5.31 -2.16
CA GLU A 52 6.29 4.73 -0.83
C GLU A 52 4.92 4.29 -0.29
N GLN A 53 3.87 5.11 -0.48
CA GLN A 53 2.51 4.78 -0.04
C GLN A 53 1.93 3.55 -0.74
N VAL A 54 2.39 3.24 -1.96
CA VAL A 54 1.97 2.05 -2.70
C VAL A 54 2.87 0.84 -2.40
N GLU A 55 4.19 1.03 -2.46
CA GLU A 55 5.13 -0.08 -2.30
C GLU A 55 5.13 -0.64 -0.88
N LYS A 56 5.10 0.21 0.16
CA LYS A 56 5.16 -0.25 1.55
C LYS A 56 4.03 -1.24 1.91
N PRO A 57 2.74 -0.94 1.70
CA PRO A 57 1.67 -1.91 2.01
C PRO A 57 1.72 -3.14 1.12
N LEU A 58 2.10 -3.01 -0.16
CA LEU A 58 2.32 -4.17 -1.04
C LEU A 58 3.36 -5.12 -0.46
N LEU A 59 4.52 -4.59 -0.05
CA LEU A 59 5.61 -5.38 0.51
C LEU A 59 5.24 -5.99 1.87
N GLU A 60 4.56 -5.25 2.75
CA GLU A 60 4.10 -5.75 4.04
C GLU A 60 3.13 -6.92 3.90
N LEU A 61 2.15 -6.80 3.00
CA LEU A 61 1.17 -7.84 2.73
C LEU A 61 1.83 -9.05 2.06
N ALA A 62 2.73 -8.83 1.10
CA ALA A 62 3.47 -9.90 0.43
C ALA A 62 4.39 -10.66 1.40
N LEU A 63 5.08 -9.96 2.31
CA LEU A 63 5.89 -10.62 3.33
C LEU A 63 5.02 -11.42 4.30
N ARG A 64 3.86 -10.88 4.71
CA ARG A 64 2.91 -11.60 5.57
C ARG A 64 2.39 -12.87 4.90
N ALA A 65 2.00 -12.80 3.63
CA ALA A 65 1.49 -13.94 2.87
C ALA A 65 2.49 -15.10 2.77
N TYR A 66 3.79 -14.81 2.85
CA TYR A 66 4.87 -15.80 2.79
C TYR A 66 5.60 -15.97 4.13
N ASN A 67 4.99 -15.62 5.27
CA ASN A 67 5.55 -15.76 6.62
C ASN A 67 6.96 -15.15 6.78
N GLY A 68 7.21 -14.03 6.11
CA GLY A 68 8.50 -13.33 6.11
C GLY A 68 9.59 -13.97 5.24
N ASN A 69 9.27 -14.99 4.43
CA ASN A 69 10.22 -15.61 3.53
C ASN A 69 10.52 -14.69 2.32
N GLN A 70 11.59 -13.91 2.43
CA GLN A 70 11.99 -12.94 1.42
C GLN A 70 12.29 -13.56 0.04
N VAL A 71 12.76 -14.82 -0.02
CA VAL A 71 13.04 -15.46 -1.31
C VAL A 71 11.72 -15.73 -2.05
N LYS A 72 10.75 -16.36 -1.37
CA LYS A 72 9.42 -16.62 -1.94
C LYS A 72 8.66 -15.34 -2.24
N THR A 73 8.74 -14.35 -1.34
CA THR A 73 8.13 -13.04 -1.55
C THR A 73 8.72 -12.34 -2.79
N ALA A 74 10.05 -12.30 -2.92
CA ALA A 74 10.70 -11.66 -4.07
C ALA A 74 10.33 -12.36 -5.39
N GLN A 75 10.25 -13.70 -5.39
CA GLN A 75 9.80 -14.47 -6.54
C GLN A 75 8.35 -14.15 -6.92
N MET A 76 7.43 -14.10 -5.94
CA MET A 76 6.02 -13.75 -6.19
C MET A 76 5.89 -12.32 -6.75
N LEU A 77 6.63 -11.37 -6.18
CA LEU A 77 6.64 -9.98 -6.63
C LEU A 77 7.37 -9.78 -7.97
N GLY A 78 8.08 -10.79 -8.48
CA GLY A 78 8.86 -10.67 -9.72
C GLY A 78 10.08 -9.74 -9.61
N ILE A 79 10.62 -9.55 -8.40
CA ILE A 79 11.78 -8.68 -8.16
C ILE A 79 12.98 -9.45 -7.61
N ASN A 80 14.17 -8.88 -7.76
CA ASN A 80 15.36 -9.44 -7.14
C ASN A 80 15.26 -9.40 -5.61
N ARG A 81 15.63 -10.49 -4.91
CA ARG A 81 15.63 -10.56 -3.43
C ARG A 81 16.51 -9.48 -2.77
N ASN A 82 17.62 -9.08 -3.40
CA ASN A 82 18.43 -7.95 -2.93
C ASN A 82 17.66 -6.62 -3.01
N THR A 83 16.88 -6.42 -4.07
CA THR A 83 16.00 -5.24 -4.22
C THR A 83 14.90 -5.25 -3.17
N LEU A 84 14.25 -6.40 -2.95
CA LEU A 84 13.28 -6.56 -1.88
C LEU A 84 13.89 -6.20 -0.52
N LYS A 85 15.07 -6.74 -0.20
CA LYS A 85 15.78 -6.44 1.05
C LYS A 85 16.03 -4.93 1.21
N LYS A 86 16.57 -4.27 0.18
CA LYS A 86 16.80 -2.82 0.22
C LYS A 86 15.50 -2.04 0.47
N LYS A 87 14.40 -2.43 -0.18
CA LYS A 87 13.09 -1.79 0.03
C LYS A 87 12.55 -2.02 1.44
N ILE A 88 12.70 -3.22 2.00
CA ILE A 88 12.34 -3.52 3.41
C ILE A 88 13.10 -2.60 4.36
N ASP A 89 14.41 -2.47 4.16
CA ASP A 89 15.28 -1.65 5.00
C ASP A 89 14.91 -0.16 4.85
N ASN A 90 14.71 0.33 3.62
CA ASN A 90 14.33 1.72 3.32
C ASN A 90 12.99 2.10 3.95
N TYR A 91 11.97 1.25 3.82
CA TYR A 91 10.61 1.51 4.35
C TYR A 91 10.45 1.10 5.81
N LYS A 92 11.52 0.60 6.45
CA LYS A 92 11.57 0.15 7.85
C LYS A 92 10.47 -0.89 8.16
N ILE A 93 10.25 -1.81 7.22
CA ILE A 93 9.22 -2.84 7.33
C ILE A 93 9.65 -3.89 8.37
N ARG A 94 8.82 -4.11 9.38
CA ARG A 94 9.07 -5.12 10.42
C ARG A 94 8.64 -6.50 9.93
N VAL A 95 9.60 -7.32 9.54
CA VAL A 95 9.34 -8.72 9.16
C VAL A 95 9.13 -9.56 10.42
N LYS A 96 7.87 -9.72 10.84
CA LYS A 96 7.52 -10.60 11.95
C LYS A 96 7.49 -12.04 11.43
N LYS A 97 8.47 -12.86 11.82
CA LYS A 97 8.36 -14.32 11.67
C LYS A 97 7.27 -14.78 12.64
N MET A 98 6.22 -15.39 12.12
CA MET A 98 5.29 -16.14 12.97
C MET A 98 6.00 -17.43 13.33
N ASN A 99 6.37 -17.57 14.61
CA ASN A 99 6.90 -18.80 15.18
C ASN A 99 5.81 -19.86 15.26
#